data_AF-A0A9E4NN94-F1
#
_entry.id   AF-A0A9E4NN94-F1
#
_cell.length_a   1.000
_cell.length_b   1.000
_cell.length_c   1.000
_cell.angle_alpha   90.00
_cell.angle_beta   90.00
_cell.angle_gamma   90.00
#
_symmetry.space_group_name_H-M   'P 1'
#
loop_
_entity.id
_entity.type
_entity.pdbx_description
1 polymer ?
#
loop_
_entity_poly.entity_id
_entity_poly.type
_entity_poly.pdbx_seq_one_letter_code
_entity_poly.pdbx_strand_id
1 'polypeptide(L)'
;MKKRKKKQSEHTFISIMVDEYSTNVYAGINPKLLGTPHYIQNEDDPAYKFETKLEIKGICTDPLDRSGHRFDITMYGTLDKQHLPPTIKELHERNKNGDYLYRKYRGRVYPVYETPPPIAFLEKIRGENHWVTWLWVSPQLVTDSLIVLSGNKQVFVSIHEIKEYRQRQIKSLSIQTVNPEEE
;
A
#
# COMPACT_ATOMS: atom_id res chain seq x y z
N MET A 1 33.94 14.30 13.20
CA MET A 1 33.06 13.70 12.17
C MET A 1 31.82 14.58 11.98
N LYS A 2 31.65 15.23 10.82
CA LYS A 2 30.42 15.99 10.51
C LYS A 2 29.26 15.00 10.36
N LYS A 3 28.23 15.09 11.21
CA LYS A 3 26.94 14.38 11.02
C LYS A 3 26.41 14.77 9.62
N ARG A 4 26.42 13.83 8.67
CA ARG A 4 25.70 13.99 7.39
C ARG A 4 24.25 14.30 7.74
N LYS A 5 23.75 15.50 7.39
CA LYS A 5 22.32 15.84 7.49
C LYS A 5 21.56 14.73 6.77
N LYS A 6 20.69 14.00 7.50
CA LYS A 6 19.79 13.00 6.93
C LYS A 6 18.98 13.74 5.87
N LYS A 7 19.09 13.34 4.60
CA LYS A 7 18.38 13.99 3.49
C LYS A 7 16.89 13.89 3.83
N GLN A 8 16.22 15.04 3.95
CA GLN A 8 14.83 15.11 4.37
C GLN A 8 13.97 14.34 3.36
N SER A 9 13.05 13.52 3.86
CA SER A 9 12.10 12.79 3.03
C SER A 9 11.21 13.79 2.28
N GLU A 10 11.06 13.58 0.98
CA GLU A 10 10.20 14.42 0.13
C GLU A 10 8.81 13.79 0.11
N HIS A 11 7.81 14.54 0.56
CA HIS A 11 6.41 14.11 0.58
C HIS A 11 5.70 14.66 -0.65
N THR A 12 4.91 13.83 -1.31
CA THR A 12 4.09 14.22 -2.46
C THR A 12 2.70 13.63 -2.28
N PHE A 13 1.68 14.44 -2.49
CA PHE A 13 0.30 13.98 -2.56
C PHE A 13 -0.08 13.91 -4.03
N ILE A 14 -0.63 12.78 -4.46
CA ILE A 14 -0.96 12.53 -5.86
C ILE A 14 -2.46 12.30 -5.96
N SER A 15 -3.11 13.08 -6.80
CA SER A 15 -4.52 12.95 -7.15
C SER A 15 -4.63 12.31 -8.54
N ILE A 16 -5.42 11.25 -8.64
CA ILE A 16 -5.60 10.48 -9.87
C ILE A 16 -7.09 10.41 -10.15
N MET A 17 -7.50 10.91 -11.30
CA MET A 17 -8.85 10.71 -11.81
C MET A 17 -8.95 9.31 -12.42
N VAL A 18 -9.87 8.49 -11.91
CA VAL A 18 -10.06 7.11 -12.38
C VAL A 18 -10.70 7.12 -13.77
N ASP A 19 -10.11 6.37 -14.72
CA ASP A 19 -10.62 6.21 -16.08
C ASP A 19 -11.23 4.81 -16.31
N GLU A 20 -10.62 3.78 -15.75
CA GLU A 20 -10.98 2.38 -15.92
C GLU A 20 -10.71 1.61 -14.62
N TYR A 21 -11.52 0.58 -14.34
CA TYR A 21 -11.16 -0.43 -13.38
C TYR A 21 -11.56 -1.83 -13.88
N SER A 22 -10.83 -2.85 -13.43
CA SER A 22 -11.16 -4.26 -13.64
C SER A 22 -11.08 -5.03 -12.34
N THR A 23 -11.89 -6.07 -12.21
CA THR A 23 -11.90 -6.92 -11.01
C THR A 23 -11.91 -8.39 -11.36
N ASN A 24 -11.19 -9.18 -10.58
CA ASN A 24 -11.19 -10.63 -10.62
C ASN A 24 -11.44 -11.17 -9.22
N VAL A 25 -12.48 -11.99 -9.08
CA VAL A 25 -12.82 -12.66 -7.82
C VAL A 25 -12.65 -14.17 -8.04
N TYR A 26 -11.92 -14.81 -7.14
CA TYR A 26 -11.61 -16.22 -7.20
C TYR A 26 -12.03 -16.92 -5.91
N ALA A 27 -12.64 -18.10 -6.07
CA ALA A 27 -12.91 -19.04 -5.00
C ALA A 27 -12.67 -20.46 -5.53
N GLY A 28 -11.70 -21.18 -4.96
CA GLY A 28 -11.38 -22.52 -5.42
C GLY A 28 -10.35 -23.24 -4.57
N ILE A 29 -9.99 -24.44 -4.99
CA ILE A 29 -8.90 -25.22 -4.39
C ILE A 29 -7.60 -24.47 -4.62
N ASN A 30 -6.76 -24.37 -3.59
CA ASN A 30 -5.45 -23.75 -3.70
C ASN A 30 -4.67 -24.40 -4.85
N PRO A 31 -4.28 -23.64 -5.90
CA PRO A 31 -3.61 -24.20 -7.07
C PRO A 31 -2.30 -24.94 -6.74
N LYS A 32 -1.66 -24.60 -5.60
CA LYS A 32 -0.47 -25.32 -5.11
C LYS A 32 -0.75 -26.81 -4.84
N LEU A 33 -1.98 -27.15 -4.44
CA LEU A 33 -2.40 -28.55 -4.21
C LEU A 33 -2.68 -29.33 -5.49
N LEU A 34 -2.98 -28.63 -6.59
CA LEU A 34 -3.20 -29.25 -7.90
C LEU A 34 -1.87 -29.56 -8.62
N GLY A 35 -0.76 -28.99 -8.14
CA GLY A 35 0.58 -29.21 -8.65
C GLY A 35 1.30 -30.39 -8.00
N THR A 36 2.58 -30.54 -8.32
CA THR A 36 3.45 -31.54 -7.67
C THR A 36 3.68 -31.17 -6.20
N PRO A 37 3.64 -32.11 -5.23
CA PRO A 37 3.87 -31.82 -3.80
C PRO A 37 5.18 -31.09 -3.49
N HIS A 38 6.19 -31.19 -4.36
CA HIS A 38 7.45 -30.45 -4.26
C HIS A 38 7.29 -28.91 -4.30
N TYR A 39 6.17 -28.39 -4.80
CA TYR A 39 5.91 -26.95 -4.86
C TYR A 39 5.12 -26.41 -3.66
N ILE A 40 4.78 -27.27 -2.69
CA ILE A 40 4.21 -26.87 -1.42
C ILE A 40 5.35 -26.28 -0.56
N GLN A 41 5.50 -24.96 -0.61
CA GLN A 41 6.53 -24.25 0.14
C GLN A 41 6.17 -24.04 1.62
N ASN A 42 4.88 -24.11 1.94
CA ASN A 42 4.37 -23.90 3.29
C ASN A 42 3.12 -24.77 3.51
N GLU A 43 3.19 -25.68 4.48
CA GLU A 43 2.05 -26.56 4.83
C GLU A 43 0.96 -25.83 5.62
N ASP A 44 1.26 -24.63 6.15
CA ASP A 44 0.27 -23.78 6.81
C ASP A 44 -0.65 -23.03 5.81
N ASP A 45 -0.40 -23.17 4.50
CA ASP A 45 -1.24 -22.54 3.48
C ASP A 45 -2.65 -23.15 3.45
N PRO A 46 -3.71 -22.34 3.28
CA PRO A 46 -5.07 -22.86 3.27
C PRO A 46 -5.34 -23.73 2.03
N ALA A 47 -6.10 -24.82 2.20
CA ALA A 47 -6.45 -25.74 1.12
C ALA A 47 -7.42 -25.13 0.09
N TYR A 48 -8.19 -24.12 0.50
CA TYR A 48 -9.01 -23.29 -0.37
C TYR A 48 -8.43 -21.89 -0.43
N LYS A 49 -8.52 -21.26 -1.60
CA LYS A 49 -8.02 -19.93 -1.85
C LYS A 49 -9.17 -19.03 -2.28
N PHE A 50 -9.31 -17.91 -1.58
CA PHE A 50 -10.26 -16.84 -1.88
C PHE A 50 -9.46 -15.57 -2.11
N GLU A 51 -9.58 -15.00 -3.30
CA GLU A 51 -8.80 -13.81 -3.68
C GLU A 51 -9.67 -12.84 -4.45
N THR A 52 -9.47 -11.56 -4.17
CA THR A 52 -10.01 -10.48 -5.00
C THR A 52 -8.85 -9.66 -5.51
N LYS A 53 -8.75 -9.47 -6.82
CA LYS A 53 -7.82 -8.56 -7.47
C LYS A 53 -8.62 -7.41 -8.06
N LEU A 54 -8.28 -6.18 -7.68
CA LEU A 54 -8.83 -4.97 -8.26
C LEU A 54 -7.72 -4.18 -8.92
N GLU A 55 -7.85 -3.94 -10.21
CA GLU A 55 -6.97 -3.05 -10.97
C GLU A 55 -7.69 -1.75 -11.24
N ILE A 56 -7.09 -0.63 -10.86
CA ILE A 56 -7.58 0.71 -11.13
C ILE A 56 -6.57 1.39 -12.03
N LYS A 57 -7.05 2.00 -13.09
CA LYS A 57 -6.26 2.88 -13.94
C LYS A 57 -6.79 4.30 -13.84
N GLY A 58 -5.91 5.25 -14.09
CA GLY A 58 -6.31 6.64 -14.11
C GLY A 58 -5.21 7.58 -14.58
N ILE A 59 -5.60 8.84 -14.67
CA ILE A 59 -4.74 9.94 -15.07
C ILE A 59 -4.51 10.87 -13.88
N CYS A 60 -3.25 11.16 -13.61
CA CYS A 60 -2.86 12.10 -12.57
C CYS A 60 -3.38 13.50 -12.90
N THR A 61 -4.03 14.14 -11.95
CA THR A 61 -4.47 15.54 -12.05
C THR A 61 -3.52 16.47 -11.30
N ASP A 62 -3.04 16.03 -10.13
CA ASP A 62 -2.04 16.70 -9.28
C ASP A 62 -1.04 15.67 -8.72
N PRO A 63 0.25 16.01 -8.53
CA PRO A 63 0.90 17.31 -8.70
C PRO A 63 1.08 17.72 -10.17
N LEU A 64 1.20 19.03 -10.41
CA LEU A 64 1.35 19.61 -11.76
C LEU A 64 2.51 18.98 -12.57
N ASP A 65 3.62 18.61 -11.92
CA ASP A 65 4.78 17.97 -12.57
C ASP A 65 4.50 16.53 -13.05
N ARG A 66 3.40 15.93 -12.59
CA ARG A 66 2.92 14.61 -13.02
C ARG A 66 1.56 14.64 -13.67
N SER A 67 0.93 15.81 -13.80
CA SER A 67 -0.37 15.94 -14.44
C SER A 67 -0.36 15.33 -15.84
N GLY A 68 -1.37 14.53 -16.16
CA GLY A 68 -1.46 13.77 -17.40
C GLY A 68 -0.70 12.43 -17.42
N HIS A 69 0.11 12.12 -16.39
CA HIS A 69 0.73 10.80 -16.29
C HIS A 69 -0.30 9.71 -15.99
N ARG A 70 -0.09 8.52 -16.56
CA ARG A 70 -0.93 7.34 -16.29
C ARG A 70 -0.49 6.64 -15.00
N PHE A 71 -1.45 6.10 -14.27
CA PHE A 71 -1.23 5.28 -13.09
C PHE A 71 -2.02 3.98 -13.19
N ASP A 72 -1.36 2.85 -12.94
CA ASP A 72 -2.00 1.54 -12.79
C ASP A 72 -1.77 1.04 -11.35
N ILE A 73 -2.86 0.81 -10.63
CA ILE A 73 -2.86 0.44 -9.21
C ILE A 73 -3.52 -0.93 -9.09
N THR A 74 -2.80 -1.90 -8.55
CA THR A 74 -3.33 -3.26 -8.34
C THR A 74 -3.47 -3.57 -6.86
N MET A 75 -4.70 -3.72 -6.39
CA MET A 75 -5.01 -4.18 -5.03
C MET A 75 -5.28 -5.68 -5.01
N TYR A 76 -4.56 -6.40 -4.15
CA TYR A 76 -4.82 -7.80 -3.82
C TYR A 76 -5.49 -7.88 -2.45
N GLY A 77 -6.77 -8.22 -2.43
CA GLY A 77 -7.51 -8.53 -1.21
C GLY A 77 -7.14 -9.92 -0.73
N THR A 78 -6.37 -10.00 0.35
CA THR A 78 -5.91 -11.28 0.92
C THR A 78 -6.06 -11.31 2.43
N LEU A 79 -6.30 -12.51 2.96
CA LEU A 79 -6.27 -12.80 4.41
C LEU A 79 -4.94 -13.44 4.83
N ASP A 80 -3.98 -13.56 3.90
CA ASP A 80 -2.70 -14.18 4.17
C ASP A 80 -1.92 -13.40 5.25
N LYS A 81 -1.53 -14.13 6.30
CA LYS A 81 -0.78 -13.58 7.44
C LYS A 81 0.55 -12.97 7.01
N GLN A 82 1.16 -13.47 5.94
CA GLN A 82 2.43 -12.93 5.43
C GLN A 82 2.32 -11.48 4.96
N HIS A 83 1.11 -11.04 4.60
CA HIS A 83 0.83 -9.71 4.08
C HIS A 83 0.05 -8.84 5.07
N LEU A 84 -0.17 -9.30 6.30
CA LEU A 84 -0.81 -8.48 7.33
C LEU A 84 0.15 -7.38 7.81
N PRO A 85 -0.35 -6.14 7.96
CA PRO A 85 0.46 -5.06 8.53
C PRO A 85 0.84 -5.38 9.99
N PRO A 86 2.03 -4.93 10.44
CA PRO A 86 2.45 -5.15 11.82
C PRO A 86 1.54 -4.42 12.80
N THR A 87 1.34 -5.01 13.97
CA THR A 87 0.62 -4.39 15.07
C THR A 87 1.47 -3.28 15.72
N ILE A 88 0.81 -2.32 16.38
CA ILE A 88 1.51 -1.26 17.14
C ILE A 88 2.47 -1.84 18.19
N LYS A 89 2.11 -2.99 18.79
CA LYS A 89 2.94 -3.69 19.76
C LYS A 89 4.23 -4.25 19.13
N GLU A 90 4.15 -4.76 17.91
CA GLU A 90 5.31 -5.25 17.17
C GLU A 90 6.25 -4.12 16.76
N LEU A 91 5.69 -2.92 16.53
CA LEU A 91 6.48 -1.71 16.27
C LEU A 91 7.11 -1.10 17.52
N HIS A 92 6.86 -1.63 18.73
CA HIS A 92 7.48 -1.10 19.95
C HIS A 92 8.96 -1.45 19.98
N GLU A 93 9.80 -0.42 19.83
CA GLU A 93 11.25 -0.53 19.72
C GLU A 93 11.84 -1.24 20.95
N ARG A 94 12.81 -2.11 20.70
CA ARG A 94 13.50 -2.90 21.74
C ARG A 94 14.96 -2.51 21.82
N ASN A 95 15.51 -2.50 23.03
CA ASN A 95 16.94 -2.31 23.25
C ASN A 95 17.74 -3.56 22.81
N LYS A 96 19.08 -3.51 22.89
CA LYS A 96 19.95 -4.64 22.52
C LYS A 96 19.72 -5.92 23.35
N ASN A 97 19.10 -5.80 24.52
CA ASN A 97 18.78 -6.91 25.41
C ASN A 97 17.37 -7.45 25.19
N GLY A 98 16.57 -6.83 24.30
CA GLY A 98 15.20 -7.23 23.99
C GLY A 98 14.11 -6.51 24.81
N ASP A 99 14.47 -5.58 25.70
CA ASP A 99 13.48 -4.83 26.50
C ASP A 99 12.87 -3.68 25.73
N TYR A 100 11.60 -3.39 26.01
CA TYR A 100 10.86 -2.27 25.43
C TYR A 100 11.48 -0.90 25.78
N LEU A 101 11.64 -0.06 24.76
CA LEU A 101 12.16 1.28 24.91
C LEU A 101 11.04 2.28 25.24
N TYR A 102 11.37 3.19 26.16
CA TYR A 102 10.51 4.28 26.55
C TYR A 102 11.29 5.59 26.61
N ARG A 103 10.65 6.69 26.24
CA ARG A 103 11.17 8.04 26.41
C ARG A 103 10.46 8.76 27.54
N LYS A 104 11.22 9.49 28.35
CA LYS A 104 10.66 10.40 29.36
C LYS A 104 10.40 11.76 28.72
N TYR A 105 9.19 12.28 28.90
CA TYR A 105 8.82 13.62 28.45
C TYR A 105 7.88 14.25 29.47
N ARG A 106 8.25 15.43 30.00
CA ARG A 106 7.47 16.17 31.02
C ARG A 106 7.01 15.29 32.19
N GLY A 107 7.92 14.49 32.75
CA GLY A 107 7.62 13.61 33.89
C GLY A 107 6.79 12.36 33.57
N ARG A 108 6.33 12.18 32.33
CA ARG A 108 5.60 11.00 31.86
C ARG A 108 6.51 10.10 31.01
N VAL A 109 6.18 8.81 30.99
CA VAL A 109 6.90 7.78 30.23
C VAL A 109 6.04 7.40 29.02
N TYR A 110 6.64 7.43 27.83
CA TYR A 110 5.97 7.09 26.57
C TYR A 110 6.74 6.00 25.83
N PRO A 111 6.05 4.98 25.28
CA PRO A 111 6.70 3.97 24.44
C PRO A 111 7.32 4.62 23.20
N VAL A 112 8.43 4.06 22.74
CA VAL A 112 9.08 4.46 21.49
C VAL A 112 8.72 3.43 20.43
N TYR A 113 8.23 3.89 19.29
CA TYR A 113 7.82 3.01 18.19
C TYR A 113 8.72 3.22 16.98
N GLU A 114 9.01 2.13 16.30
CA GLU A 114 9.58 2.12 14.95
C GLU A 114 8.56 2.66 13.95
N THR A 115 9.06 3.20 12.83
CA THR A 115 8.19 3.66 11.75
C THR A 115 7.62 2.44 11.03
N PRO A 116 6.29 2.36 10.80
CA PRO A 116 5.72 1.25 10.07
C PRO A 116 6.29 1.18 8.64
N PRO A 117 6.40 -0.04 8.07
CA PRO A 117 6.73 -0.20 6.66
C PRO A 117 5.71 0.51 5.78
N PRO A 118 6.10 0.93 4.56
CA PRO A 118 5.14 1.48 3.61
C PRO A 118 4.10 0.44 3.19
N ILE A 119 2.91 0.88 2.79
CA ILE A 119 1.85 -0.03 2.33
C ILE A 119 2.13 -0.59 0.94
N ALA A 120 2.95 0.12 0.15
CA ALA A 120 3.40 -0.29 -1.18
C ALA A 120 4.57 0.57 -1.67
N PHE A 121 5.09 0.23 -2.84
CA PHE A 121 6.05 1.05 -3.58
C PHE A 121 5.45 1.52 -4.90
N LEU A 122 5.83 2.71 -5.31
CA LEU A 122 5.43 3.31 -6.58
C LEU A 122 6.60 3.23 -7.57
N GLU A 123 6.40 2.54 -8.68
CA GLU A 123 7.43 2.31 -9.68
C GLU A 123 7.14 3.07 -10.98
N LYS A 124 8.18 3.65 -11.60
CA LYS A 124 8.07 4.32 -12.89
C LYS A 124 8.38 3.33 -14.01
N ILE A 125 7.50 3.22 -15.01
CA ILE A 125 7.85 2.54 -16.25
C ILE A 125 8.88 3.39 -17.01
N ARG A 126 10.02 2.79 -17.35
CA ARG A 126 11.11 3.51 -18.02
C ARG A 126 10.69 3.93 -19.42
N GLY A 127 10.97 5.19 -19.76
CA GLY A 127 10.65 5.76 -21.08
C GLY A 127 9.22 6.25 -21.22
N GLU A 128 8.38 6.04 -20.21
CA GLU A 128 6.96 6.36 -20.26
C GLU A 128 6.56 7.32 -19.13
N ASN A 129 5.48 8.06 -19.37
CA ASN A 129 4.80 8.85 -18.35
C ASN A 129 3.78 7.97 -17.60
N HIS A 130 4.23 6.80 -17.15
CA HIS A 130 3.41 5.75 -16.56
C HIS A 130 4.02 5.24 -15.26
N TRP A 131 3.17 5.09 -14.26
CA TRP A 131 3.50 4.60 -12.93
C TRP A 131 2.66 3.39 -12.58
N VAL A 132 3.26 2.45 -11.85
CA VAL A 132 2.62 1.22 -11.43
C VAL A 132 2.83 0.99 -9.94
N THR A 133 1.84 0.40 -9.28
CA THR A 133 1.96 -0.05 -7.90
C THR A 133 1.07 -1.26 -7.65
N TRP A 134 1.47 -2.08 -6.69
CA TRP A 134 0.71 -3.20 -6.20
C TRP A 134 0.74 -3.21 -4.68
N LEU A 135 -0.41 -3.51 -4.07
CA LEU A 135 -0.58 -3.55 -2.63
C LEU A 135 -1.42 -4.75 -2.21
N TRP A 136 -1.03 -5.36 -1.10
CA TRP A 136 -1.82 -6.38 -0.42
C TRP A 136 -2.58 -5.70 0.71
N VAL A 137 -3.90 -5.83 0.66
CA VAL A 137 -4.82 -5.11 1.54
C VAL A 137 -5.87 -6.05 2.09
N SER A 138 -6.64 -5.57 3.08
CA SER A 138 -7.79 -6.33 3.55
C SER A 138 -8.79 -6.54 2.41
N PRO A 139 -9.45 -7.71 2.34
CA PRO A 139 -10.53 -7.93 1.35
C PRO A 139 -11.68 -6.94 1.50
N GLN A 140 -11.91 -6.44 2.72
CA GLN A 140 -12.90 -5.40 3.00
C GLN A 140 -12.57 -4.12 2.24
N LEU A 141 -11.32 -3.65 2.26
CA LEU A 141 -10.94 -2.43 1.54
C LEU A 141 -11.20 -2.57 0.04
N VAL A 142 -10.88 -3.72 -0.55
CA VAL A 142 -11.16 -3.98 -1.98
C VAL A 142 -12.66 -3.96 -2.26
N THR A 143 -13.47 -4.55 -1.38
CA THR A 143 -14.93 -4.60 -1.51
C THR A 143 -15.53 -3.19 -1.41
N ASP A 144 -15.12 -2.40 -0.43
CA ASP A 144 -15.56 -1.01 -0.27
C ASP A 144 -15.13 -0.15 -1.47
N SER A 145 -13.93 -0.39 -1.99
CA SER A 145 -13.43 0.27 -3.20
C SER A 145 -14.30 -0.03 -4.41
N LEU A 146 -14.69 -1.29 -4.61
CA LEU A 146 -15.61 -1.68 -5.69
C LEU A 146 -16.98 -1.01 -5.56
N ILE A 147 -17.50 -0.84 -4.35
CA ILE A 147 -18.77 -0.13 -4.10
C ILE A 147 -18.63 1.34 -4.53
N VAL A 148 -17.54 2.01 -4.16
CA VAL A 148 -17.29 3.41 -4.54
C VAL A 148 -17.13 3.54 -6.06
N LEU A 149 -16.37 2.65 -6.69
CA LEU A 149 -16.12 2.65 -8.14
C LEU A 149 -17.38 2.35 -8.96
N SER A 150 -18.24 1.44 -8.50
CA SER A 150 -19.44 1.02 -9.24
C SER A 150 -20.61 2.00 -9.09
N GLY A 151 -20.69 2.73 -7.96
CA GLY A 151 -21.81 3.61 -7.66
C GLY A 151 -21.72 5.04 -8.19
N ASN A 152 -20.57 5.48 -8.72
CA ASN A 152 -20.31 6.90 -8.99
C ASN A 152 -19.89 7.18 -10.43
N LYS A 153 -20.28 8.35 -10.96
CA LYS A 153 -19.88 8.79 -12.31
C LYS A 153 -18.40 9.19 -12.38
N GLN A 154 -17.84 9.68 -11.28
CA GLN A 154 -16.46 10.11 -11.20
C GLN A 154 -15.88 9.70 -9.84
N VAL A 155 -14.70 9.10 -9.88
CA VAL A 155 -13.95 8.66 -8.70
C VAL A 155 -12.50 9.11 -8.85
N PHE A 156 -11.86 9.35 -7.72
CA PHE A 156 -10.47 9.74 -7.61
C PHE A 156 -9.73 8.79 -6.66
N VAL A 157 -8.45 8.57 -6.95
CA VAL A 157 -7.51 7.96 -6.01
C VAL A 157 -6.59 9.04 -5.48
N SER A 158 -6.41 9.10 -4.15
CA SER A 158 -5.37 9.90 -3.51
C SER A 158 -4.25 8.99 -3.01
N ILE A 159 -3.00 9.35 -3.29
CA ILE A 159 -1.81 8.64 -2.83
C ILE A 159 -0.93 9.61 -2.05
N HIS A 160 -0.58 9.23 -0.82
CA HIS A 160 0.51 9.87 -0.08
C HIS A 160 1.82 9.15 -0.36
N GLU A 161 2.67 9.78 -1.16
CA GLU A 161 4.00 9.31 -1.48
C GLU A 161 5.06 9.92 -0.56
N ILE A 162 6.02 9.10 -0.14
CA ILE A 162 7.29 9.54 0.40
C ILE A 162 8.42 9.03 -0.48
N LYS A 163 9.26 9.93 -0.96
CA LYS A 163 10.48 9.59 -1.65
C LYS A 163 11.65 9.56 -0.67
N GLU A 164 12.18 8.37 -0.44
CA GLU A 164 13.38 8.14 0.34
C GLU A 164 14.46 7.53 -0.57
N TYR A 165 15.59 8.22 -0.69
CA TYR A 165 16.69 7.84 -1.59
C TYR A 165 16.23 7.70 -3.06
N ARG A 166 16.15 6.45 -3.56
CA ARG A 166 15.73 6.10 -4.93
C ARG A 166 14.38 5.40 -4.95
N GLN A 167 13.77 5.16 -3.80
CA GLN A 167 12.50 4.47 -3.67
C GLN A 167 11.39 5.47 -3.41
N ARG A 168 10.23 5.20 -3.98
CA ARG A 168 9.00 5.95 -3.74
C ARG A 168 8.05 5.02 -2.99
N GLN A 169 7.81 5.38 -1.74
CA GLN A 169 7.03 4.61 -0.79
C GLN A 169 5.62 5.20 -0.73
N ILE A 170 4.61 4.35 -0.72
CA ILE A 170 3.24 4.77 -0.46
C ILE A 170 2.98 4.62 1.03
N LYS A 171 2.53 5.70 1.67
CA LYS A 171 2.14 5.72 3.09
C LYS A 171 0.64 5.55 3.28
N SER A 172 -0.17 6.12 2.39
CA SER A 172 -1.61 5.93 2.36
C SER A 172 -2.12 5.96 0.92
N LEU A 173 -3.26 5.30 0.73
CA LEU A 173 -4.04 5.31 -0.48
C LEU A 173 -5.51 5.39 -0.08
N SER A 174 -6.28 6.27 -0.72
CA SER A 174 -7.72 6.36 -0.56
C SER A 174 -8.41 6.42 -1.92
N ILE A 175 -9.65 5.94 -1.96
CA ILE A 175 -10.54 6.04 -3.12
C ILE A 175 -11.74 6.86 -2.66
N GLN A 176 -12.06 7.90 -3.42
CA GLN A 176 -12.99 8.93 -3.01
C GLN A 176 -13.74 9.52 -4.20
N THR A 177 -14.91 10.12 -3.92
CA THR A 177 -15.78 10.73 -4.92
C THR A 177 -15.59 12.24 -5.03
N VAL A 178 -14.89 12.83 -4.07
CA VAL A 178 -14.52 14.25 -4.05
C VAL A 178 -13.08 14.36 -4.56
N ASN A 179 -12.83 15.32 -5.45
CA ASN A 179 -11.48 15.57 -5.93
C ASN A 179 -10.59 15.93 -4.73
N PRO A 180 -9.48 15.21 -4.47
CA PRO A 180 -8.59 15.51 -3.35
C PRO A 180 -7.98 16.92 -3.39
N GLU A 181 -7.99 17.58 -4.55
CA GLU A 181 -7.56 18.97 -4.69
C GLU A 181 -8.57 20.00 -4.13
N GLU A 182 -9.83 19.59 -3.93
CA GLU A 182 -10.92 20.45 -3.44
C GLU A 182 -11.19 20.31 -1.93
N GLU A 183 -10.48 19.39 -1.25
CA GLU A 183 -10.54 19.18 0.21
C GLU A 183 -9.58 20.10 0.99
#